data_AF-A0A529HU35-F1
#
_entry.id   AF-A0A529HU35-F1
#
_cell.length_a   1.000
_cell.length_b   1.000
_cell.length_c   1.000
_cell.angle_alpha   90.00
_cell.angle_beta   90.00
_cell.angle_gamma   90.00
#
_symmetry.space_group_name_H-M   'P 1'
#
loop_
_entity.id
_entity.type
_entity.pdbx_description
1 polymer ?
#
loop_
_entity_poly.entity_id
_entity_poly.type
_entity_poly.pdbx_seq_one_letter_code
_entity_poly.pdbx_strand_id
1 'polypeptide(L)' 'EETASCSDKVIFPDFQKSADLPTGETVAVELMPKEPGEFGFSCPMGMFRGRLVVE' A
#
# COMPACT_ATOMS: atom_id res chain seq x y z
N GLU A 1 6.96 -13.23 17.27
CA GLU A 1 7.59 -11.96 16.85
C GLU A 1 7.67 -11.96 15.32
N GLU A 2 7.82 -10.80 14.68
CA GLU A 2 8.21 -10.64 13.27
C GLU A 2 7.15 -10.82 12.17
N THR A 3 5.97 -10.21 12.30
CA THR A 3 5.14 -9.88 11.11
C THR A 3 5.19 -8.39 10.76
N ALA A 4 5.86 -7.56 11.57
CA ALA A 4 5.92 -6.12 11.41
C ALA A 4 6.65 -5.70 10.12
N SER A 5 7.80 -6.31 9.78
CA SER A 5 8.55 -5.92 8.56
C SER A 5 7.79 -6.16 7.25
N CYS A 6 6.84 -7.11 7.24
CA CYS A 6 5.96 -7.30 6.08
C CYS A 6 4.83 -6.27 6.02
N SER A 7 4.45 -5.62 7.11
CA SER A 7 3.42 -4.57 7.14
C SER A 7 3.97 -3.16 7.34
N ASP A 8 5.29 -3.00 7.49
CA ASP A 8 5.96 -1.74 7.81
C ASP A 8 5.90 -0.72 6.67
N LYS A 9 5.67 -1.20 5.44
CA LYS A 9 5.56 -0.35 4.26
C LYS A 9 4.58 -0.97 3.27
N VAL A 10 3.79 -0.11 2.64
CA VAL A 10 2.94 -0.45 1.51
C VAL A 10 3.47 0.25 0.26
N ILE A 11 3.47 -0.47 -0.86
CA ILE A 11 3.89 0.02 -2.17
C ILE A 11 2.70 -0.05 -3.11
N PHE A 12 2.46 1.08 -3.77
CA PHE A 12 1.47 1.29 -4.81
C PHE A 12 2.21 1.49 -6.14
N PRO A 13 2.56 0.40 -6.87
CA PRO A 13 3.33 0.48 -8.12
C PRO A 13 2.66 1.36 -9.19
N ASP A 14 1.34 1.27 -9.32
CA ASP A 14 0.59 2.10 -10.29
C ASP A 14 0.71 3.60 -10.03
N PHE A 15 0.80 3.97 -8.76
CA PHE A 15 0.94 5.36 -8.33
C PHE A 15 2.41 5.77 -8.14
N GLN A 16 3.36 4.85 -8.31
CA GLN A 16 4.77 5.02 -7.92
C GLN A 16 4.93 5.62 -6.51
N LYS A 17 4.02 5.26 -5.60
CA LYS A 17 4.04 5.71 -4.21
C LYS A 17 4.35 4.56 -3.27
N SER A 18 5.02 4.88 -2.18
CA SER A 18 5.15 3.98 -1.04
C SER A 18 4.92 4.77 0.24
N ALA A 19 4.35 4.13 1.24
CA ALA A 19 4.08 4.73 2.54
C ALA A 19 4.54 3.79 3.63
N ASP A 20 5.27 4.32 4.60
CA ASP A 20 5.62 3.62 5.84
C ASP A 20 4.38 3.55 6.73
N LEU A 21 4.18 2.40 7.37
CA LEU A 21 3.04 2.09 8.22
C LEU A 21 3.55 1.73 9.62
N PRO A 22 3.90 2.75 10.44
CA PRO A 22 4.29 2.54 11.82
C PRO A 22 3.17 1.83 12.59
N THR A 23 3.56 0.91 13.46
CA THR A 23 2.61 0.10 14.21
C THR A 23 1.78 0.97 15.15
N GLY A 24 0.45 0.87 15.06
CA GLY A 24 -0.48 1.61 15.91
C GLY A 24 -0.77 3.04 15.46
N GLU A 25 -0.28 3.45 14.30
CA GLU A 25 -0.52 4.78 13.75
C GLU A 25 -1.30 4.71 12.43
N THR A 26 -2.15 5.71 12.19
CA THR A 26 -2.88 5.85 10.92
C THR A 26 -2.10 6.76 9.99
N VAL A 27 -1.65 6.23 8.86
CA VAL A 27 -0.95 7.00 7.83
C VAL A 27 -1.90 7.32 6.69
N ALA A 28 -2.09 8.62 6.44
CA ALA A 28 -2.85 9.10 5.30
C ALA A 28 -1.99 9.00 4.03
N VAL A 29 -2.43 8.21 3.06
CA VAL A 29 -1.77 8.07 1.75
C VAL A 29 -2.66 8.72 0.70
N GLU A 30 -2.24 9.88 0.20
CA GLU A 30 -2.95 10.53 -0.89
C GLU A 30 -2.63 9.82 -2.21
N LEU A 31 -3.61 9.07 -2.71
CA LEU A 31 -3.61 8.47 -4.04
C LEU A 31 -4.54 9.32 -4.92
N MET A 32 -4.01 9.83 -6.03
CA MET A 32 -4.79 10.56 -7.04
C MET A 32 -4.98 9.66 -8.27
N PRO A 33 -5.99 8.76 -8.28
CA PRO A 33 -6.36 8.03 -9.48
C PRO A 33 -6.81 9.03 -10.54
N LYS A 34 -6.16 9.00 -11.71
CA LYS A 34 -6.58 9.78 -12.88
C LYS A 34 -7.76 9.13 -13.61
N GLU A 35 -7.89 7.82 -13.47
CA GLU A 35 -8.87 6.99 -14.15
C GLU A 35 -9.42 5.96 -13.14
N PRO A 36 -10.72 5.61 -13.22
CA PRO A 36 -11.28 4.50 -12.47
C PRO A 36 -10.65 3.18 -12.94
N GLY A 37 -10.42 2.27 -12.00
CA GLY A 37 -9.70 1.03 -12.26
C GLY A 37 -9.27 0.29 -11.00
N GLU A 38 -8.65 -0.88 -11.21
CA GLU A 38 -8.08 -1.70 -10.15
C GLU A 38 -6.58 -1.43 -10.05
N PHE A 39 -6.13 -0.95 -8.90
CA PHE A 39 -4.74 -0.64 -8.61
C PHE A 39 -4.16 -1.65 -7.63
N GLY A 40 -3.05 -2.28 -7.97
CA GLY A 40 -2.41 -3.24 -7.09
C GLY A 40 -1.65 -2.53 -5.97
N PHE A 41 -1.66 -3.10 -4.77
CA PHE A 41 -0.71 -2.71 -3.72
C PHE A 41 -0.13 -3.93 -3.04
N SER A 42 1.11 -3.80 -2.57
CA SER A 42 1.80 -4.89 -1.89
C SER A 42 2.82 -4.38 -0.90
N CYS A 43 3.20 -5.22 0.06
CA CYS A 43 4.35 -4.92 0.90
C CYS A 43 5.67 -5.07 0.14
N PRO A 44 6.79 -4.48 0.62
CA PRO A 44 8.10 -4.60 -0.02
C PRO A 44 8.60 -6.04 -0.16
N MET A 45 8.20 -6.94 0.75
CA MET A 45 8.53 -8.37 0.67
C MET A 45 7.58 -9.15 -0.25
N GLY A 46 6.52 -8.54 -0.78
CA GLY A 46 5.54 -9.20 -1.64
C GLY A 46 4.71 -10.29 -0.96
N MET A 47 4.73 -10.38 0.37
CA MET A 47 3.94 -11.35 1.15
C MET A 47 2.47 -10.93 1.22
N PHE A 48 2.21 -9.67 1.56
CA PHE A 48 0.87 -9.09 1.54
C PHE A 48 0.61 -8.42 0.19
N ARG A 49 -0.52 -8.75 -0.41
CA ARG A 49 -1.01 -8.19 -1.66
C ARG A 49 -2.47 -7.83 -1.51
N GLY A 50 -2.85 -6.68 -2.03
CA GLY A 50 -4.22 -6.22 -2.09
C GLY A 50 -4.46 -5.47 -3.40
N ARG A 51 -5.71 -5.12 -3.64
CA ARG A 51 -6.13 -4.32 -4.78
C ARG A 51 -7.08 -3.23 -4.29
N LEU A 52 -6.86 -2.02 -4.80
CA LEU A 52 -7.67 -0.85 -4.57
C LEU A 52 -8.50 -0.63 -5.83
N VAL A 53 -9.83 -0.77 -5.70
CA VAL A 53 -10.76 -0.57 -6.82
C VAL A 53 -11.31 0.85 -6.70
N VAL A 54 -11.14 1.64 -7.75
CA VAL A 54 -11.68 3.00 -7.88
C VAL A 54 -12.80 2.95 -8.92
N GLU A 55 -13.99 3.37 -8.51
CA GLU A 55 -15.20 3.44 -9.33
C GLU A 55 -15.61 4.90 -9.58
#